data_AF-A0A529HLU3-F1
#
_entry.id   AF-A0A529HLU3-F1
#
_cell.length_a   1.000
_cell.length_b   1.000
_cell.length_c   1.000
_cell.angle_alpha   90.00
_cell.angle_beta   90.00
_cell.angle_gamma   90.00
#
_symmetry.space_group_name_H-M   'P 1'
#
loop_
_entity.id
_entity.type
_entity.pdbx_description
1 polymer ?
#
loop_
_entity_poly.entity_id
_entity_poly.type
_entity_poly.pdbx_seq_one_letter_code
_entity_poly.pdbx_strand_id
1 'polypeptide(L)' 'MAGQYFGTDGIRGRANKFPMTAEVAMRVGMAAGLSF' A
#
# COMPACT_ATOMS: atom_id res chain seq x y z
N MET A 1 -8.53 -3.25 12.01
CA MET A 1 -7.24 -3.15 11.29
C MET A 1 -7.36 -3.36 9.78
N ALA A 2 -8.21 -4.28 9.27
CA ALA A 2 -8.29 -4.63 7.85
C ALA A 2 -8.63 -3.47 6.88
N GLY A 3 -9.31 -2.41 7.34
CA GLY A 3 -9.72 -1.29 6.49
C GLY A 3 -8.81 -0.05 6.51
N GLN A 4 -7.66 -0.08 7.18
CA GLN A 4 -6.78 1.10 7.25
C GLN A 4 -5.87 1.24 6.02
N TYR A 5 -5.42 0.11 5.46
CA TYR A 5 -4.43 0.10 4.39
C TYR A 5 -5.04 -0.02 2.99
N PHE A 6 -6.05 -0.88 2.80
CA PHE A 6 -6.60 -1.18 1.47
C PHE A 6 -8.08 -0.80 1.36
N GLY A 7 -8.43 -0.04 0.32
CA GLY A 7 -9.77 0.30 -0.15
C GLY A 7 -10.25 -0.63 -1.26
N THR A 8 -11.31 -0.21 -1.96
CA THR A 8 -11.84 -0.95 -3.12
C THR A 8 -10.80 -1.09 -4.22
N ASP A 9 -10.06 -0.01 -4.51
CA ASP A 9 -9.18 0.08 -5.69
C ASP A 9 -7.67 -0.03 -5.35
N GLY A 10 -7.31 -0.35 -4.11
CA GLY A 10 -5.91 -0.50 -3.70
C GLY A 10 -5.57 0.20 -2.38
N ILE A 11 -4.32 0.65 -2.22
CA ILE A 11 -3.87 1.31 -0.97
C ILE A 11 -4.60 2.65 -0.82
N ARG A 12 -5.23 2.88 0.33
CA ARG A 12 -5.98 4.10 0.64
C ARG A 12 -5.14 5.09 1.46
N GLY A 13 -5.41 6.38 1.33
CA GLY A 13 -4.77 7.41 2.16
C GLY A 13 -4.51 8.70 1.38
N ARG A 14 -3.86 9.66 2.02
CA ARG A 14 -3.36 10.87 1.35
C ARG A 14 -1.93 10.63 0.89
N ALA A 15 -1.62 10.96 -0.36
CA ALA A 15 -0.27 10.83 -0.89
C ALA A 15 0.77 11.53 0.01
N ASN A 16 1.94 10.93 0.14
CA ASN A 16 3.04 11.37 1.02
C ASN A 16 2.69 11.39 2.52
N LYS A 17 1.60 10.74 2.94
CA LYS A 17 1.26 10.49 4.34
C LYS A 17 1.00 9.01 4.52
N PHE A 18 1.38 8.48 5.68
CA PHE A 18 1.06 7.10 6.01
C PHE A 18 -0.45 6.84 5.89
N PRO A 19 -0.87 5.73 5.24
CA PRO A 19 -0.04 4.64 4.71
C PRO A 19 0.43 4.80 3.25
N MET A 20 0.09 5.89 2.56
CA MET A 20 0.46 6.14 1.16
C MET A 20 1.80 6.89 1.02
N THR A 21 2.87 6.28 1.55
CA THR A 21 4.26 6.72 1.37
C THR A 21 4.96 5.93 0.27
N ALA A 22 6.02 6.51 -0.32
CA ALA A 22 6.81 5.83 -1.36
C ALA A 22 7.47 4.53 -0.84
N GLU A 23 7.92 4.51 0.42
CA GLU A 23 8.49 3.33 1.05
C GLU A 23 7.47 2.18 1.15
N VAL A 24 6.23 2.49 1.56
CA VAL A 24 5.16 1.49 1.63
C VAL A 24 4.86 0.96 0.23
N ALA A 25 4.75 1.84 -0.77
CA ALA A 25 4.51 1.43 -2.15
C ALA A 25 5.62 0.50 -2.69
N MET A 26 6.89 0.81 -2.44
CA MET A 26 8.01 -0.04 -2.85
C MET A 26 7.97 -1.42 -2.18
N ARG A 27 7.68 -1.46 -0.87
CA ARG A 27 7.54 -2.74 -0.15
C ARG A 27 6.39 -3.59 -0.69
N VAL A 28 5.26 -2.97 -1.00
CA VAL A 28 4.12 -3.67 -1.59
C VAL A 28 4.47 -4.19 -2.98
N GLY A 29 5.15 -3.39 -3.82
CA GLY A 29 5.60 -3.84 -5.15
C GLY A 29 6.54 -5.05 -5.09
N MET A 30 7.51 -5.04 -4.17
CA MET A 30 8.40 -6.19 -3.97
C MET A 30 7.63 -7.44 -3.49
N ALA A 31 6.72 -7.28 -2.52
CA ALA A 31 5.91 -8.39 -2.03
C ALA A 31 4.97 -8.96 -3.10
N ALA A 32 4.38 -8.08 -3.93
CA ALA A 32 3.59 -8.48 -5.07
C ALA A 32 4.42 -9.32 -6.04
N GLY A 33 5.62 -8.87 -6.40
CA GLY A 33 6.53 -9.62 -7.28
C GLY A 33 6.94 -11.00 -6.75
N LEU A 34 6.85 -11.26 -5.44
CA LEU A 34 7.06 -12.59 -4.85
C LEU A 34 5.79 -13.44 -4.77
N SER A 35 4.62 -12.82 -4.87
CA SER A 35 3.32 -13.48 -4.69
C SER A 35 2.69 -13.94 -6.01
N PHE A 36 3.26 -13.52 -7.14
CA PHE A 36 2.90 -13.91 -8.50
C PHE A 36 4.02 -14.76 -9.10
#